data_AF-T0ZWX1-F1
#
_entry.id   AF-T0ZWX1-F1
#
_cell.length_a   1.000
_cell.length_b   1.000
_cell.length_c   1.000
_cell.angle_alpha   90.00
_cell.angle_beta   90.00
_cell.angle_gamma   90.00
#
_symmetry.space_group_name_H-M   'P 1'
#
loop_
_entity.id
_entity.type
_entity.pdbx_description
1 polymer ?
#
loop_
_entity_poly.entity_id
_entity_poly.type
_entity_poly.pdbx_seq_one_letter_code
_entity_poly.pdbx_strand_id
1 'polypeptide(L)'
;MMRGGGLVTRRPHDAYHRLVRAAAWSLDEFWDRTADLLIRRFAPEGRIDLLLDDTLFHRRGRKIEGAGVFRDAVRSSANSVVYDRGLNLLVLALRVK
;
A
#
# COMPACT_ATOMS: atom_id res chain seq x y z
N MET A 1 41.72 3.44 2.89
CA MET A 1 41.83 4.39 4.02
C MET A 1 40.88 3.94 5.12
N MET A 2 41.42 3.49 6.25
CA MET A 2 40.67 3.04 7.43
C MET A 2 40.06 4.22 8.20
N ARG A 3 38.81 4.04 8.67
CA ARG A 3 38.22 4.57 9.92
C ARG A 3 37.23 3.48 10.36
N GLY A 4 37.17 2.95 11.58
CA GLY A 4 37.55 3.47 12.89
C GLY A 4 36.30 3.93 13.64
N GLY A 5 35.69 3.05 14.44
CA GLY A 5 34.86 3.40 15.61
C GLY A 5 33.36 3.68 15.39
N GLY A 6 32.52 2.88 16.07
CA GLY A 6 31.10 3.19 16.32
C GLY A 6 30.12 2.31 15.53
N LEU A 7 29.74 1.16 16.10
CA LEU A 7 28.60 0.36 15.63
C LEU A 7 27.28 1.09 15.95
N VAL A 8 27.03 2.18 15.23
CA VAL A 8 25.66 2.67 15.05
C VAL A 8 25.08 1.78 13.96
N THR A 9 24.27 0.80 14.33
CA THR A 9 23.45 0.03 13.39
C THR A 9 22.40 0.96 12.77
N ARG A 10 22.85 1.85 11.90
CA ARG A 10 21.98 2.65 11.04
C ARG A 10 21.42 1.66 10.05
N ARG A 11 20.22 1.11 10.35
CA ARG A 11 19.51 0.20 9.42
C ARG A 11 19.57 0.86 8.05
N PRO A 12 20.23 0.26 7.05
CA PRO A 12 20.42 0.94 5.79
C PRO A 12 19.04 1.07 5.16
N HIS A 13 18.51 2.28 5.15
CA HIS A 13 17.29 2.65 4.44
C HIS A 13 17.34 2.12 2.99
N ASP A 14 18.55 2.06 2.42
CA ASP A 14 18.89 1.47 1.12
C ASP A 14 18.49 -0.01 0.98
N ALA A 15 18.51 -0.79 2.07
CA ALA A 15 18.08 -2.19 2.04
C ALA A 15 16.57 -2.31 1.79
N TYR A 16 15.76 -1.44 2.39
CA TYR A 16 14.31 -1.40 2.14
C TYR A 16 14.02 -1.00 0.68
N HIS A 17 14.71 0.03 0.18
CA HIS A 17 14.57 0.43 -1.24
C HIS A 17 15.01 -0.67 -2.20
N ARG A 18 16.08 -1.40 -1.87
CA ARG A 18 16.55 -2.53 -2.66
C ARG A 18 15.56 -3.68 -2.65
N LEU A 19 14.99 -4.01 -1.50
CA LEU A 19 13.96 -5.06 -1.37
C LEU A 19 12.79 -4.79 -2.33
N VAL A 20 12.21 -3.59 -2.27
CA VAL A 20 11.06 -3.23 -3.10
C VAL A 20 11.44 -3.14 -4.58
N ARG A 21 12.61 -2.57 -4.91
CA ARG A 21 13.02 -2.38 -6.31
C ARG A 21 13.47 -3.67 -6.99
N ALA A 22 14.26 -4.50 -6.32
CA ALA A 22 15.07 -5.54 -6.97
C ALA A 22 14.56 -6.97 -6.76
N ALA A 23 13.59 -7.19 -5.86
CA ALA A 23 12.99 -8.50 -5.72
C ALA A 23 12.04 -8.81 -6.90
N ALA A 24 11.95 -10.09 -7.25
CA ALA A 24 10.99 -10.60 -8.23
C ALA A 24 9.63 -10.79 -7.55
N TRP A 25 8.89 -9.70 -7.36
CA TRP A 25 7.59 -9.75 -6.69
C TRP A 25 6.53 -10.43 -7.56
N SER A 26 5.86 -11.42 -6.99
CA SER A 26 4.52 -11.82 -7.41
C SER A 26 3.52 -11.11 -6.49
N LEU A 27 2.69 -10.23 -7.04
CA LEU A 27 1.66 -9.54 -6.24
C LEU A 27 0.64 -10.53 -5.69
N ASP A 28 0.28 -11.55 -6.46
CA ASP A 28 -0.67 -12.57 -6.03
C ASP A 28 -0.14 -13.35 -4.83
N GLU A 29 1.11 -13.82 -4.89
CA GLU A 29 1.73 -14.51 -3.76
C GLU A 29 1.92 -13.58 -2.56
N PHE A 30 2.32 -12.33 -2.80
CA PHE A 30 2.48 -11.35 -1.73
C PHE A 30 1.15 -11.12 -0.99
N TRP A 31 0.05 -10.94 -1.72
CA TRP A 31 -1.27 -10.73 -1.13
C TRP A 31 -1.78 -11.97 -0.41
N ASP A 32 -1.66 -13.16 -0.99
CA ASP A 32 -2.08 -14.42 -0.38
C ASP A 32 -1.35 -14.66 0.96
N ARG A 33 -0.02 -14.54 0.97
CA ARG A 33 0.79 -14.72 2.18
C ARG A 33 0.50 -13.66 3.23
N THR A 34 0.28 -12.41 2.82
CA THR A 34 -0.05 -11.33 3.75
C THR A 34 -1.44 -11.54 4.36
N ALA A 35 -2.42 -11.95 3.55
CA ALA A 35 -3.77 -12.25 4.02
C ALA A 35 -3.78 -13.42 5.01
N ASP A 36 -3.11 -14.54 4.69
CA ASP A 36 -2.98 -15.70 5.59
C ASP A 36 -2.36 -15.29 6.94
N LEU A 37 -1.27 -14.52 6.92
CA LEU A 37 -0.61 -14.05 8.14
C LEU A 37 -1.52 -13.14 8.98
N LEU A 38 -2.21 -12.19 8.35
CA LEU A 38 -3.09 -11.25 9.06
C LEU A 38 -4.31 -11.95 9.65
N ILE A 39 -4.96 -12.82 8.87
CA ILE A 39 -6.16 -13.57 9.32
C ILE A 39 -5.79 -14.48 10.48
N ARG A 40 -4.74 -15.31 10.34
CA ARG A 40 -4.30 -16.19 11.44
C ARG A 40 -3.95 -15.42 12.71
N ARG A 41 -3.42 -14.21 12.57
CA ARG A 41 -2.97 -13.41 13.72
C ARG A 41 -4.11 -12.65 14.42
N PHE A 42 -5.07 -12.14 13.66
CA PHE A 42 -6.05 -11.16 14.13
C PHE A 42 -7.52 -11.63 14.03
N ALA A 43 -7.80 -12.64 13.22
CA ALA A 43 -9.13 -13.25 13.08
C ALA A 43 -8.99 -14.79 12.90
N PRO A 44 -8.36 -15.50 13.86
CA PRO A 44 -8.08 -16.94 13.71
C PRO A 44 -9.34 -17.80 13.65
N GLU A 45 -10.44 -17.32 14.23
CA GLU A 45 -11.72 -18.02 14.29
C GLU A 45 -12.88 -17.03 14.12
N GLY A 46 -14.01 -17.54 13.63
CA GLY A 46 -15.24 -16.78 13.48
C GLY A 46 -15.27 -15.89 12.24
N ARG A 47 -16.11 -14.85 12.30
CA ARG A 47 -16.36 -13.97 11.14
C ARG A 47 -15.19 -13.01 10.90
N ILE A 48 -14.70 -12.98 9.68
CA ILE A 48 -13.72 -12.01 9.20
C ILE A 48 -14.47 -10.77 8.69
N ASP A 49 -14.29 -9.65 9.37
CA ASP A 49 -14.85 -8.37 8.93
C ASP A 49 -13.81 -7.66 8.04
N LEU A 50 -14.17 -7.42 6.79
CA LEU A 50 -13.35 -6.69 5.83
C LEU A 50 -13.96 -5.33 5.54
N LEU A 51 -13.12 -4.31 5.46
CA LEU A 51 -13.49 -2.95 5.06
C LEU A 51 -13.00 -2.72 3.64
N LEU A 52 -13.86 -2.13 2.80
CA LEU A 52 -13.54 -1.80 1.43
C LEU A 52 -13.80 -0.32 1.21
N ASP A 53 -12.82 0.38 0.64
CA ASP A 53 -12.91 1.80 0.31
C ASP A 53 -12.19 2.06 -1.02
N ASP A 54 -12.72 2.95 -1.85
CA ASP A 54 -12.02 3.40 -3.05
C ASP A 54 -11.22 4.68 -2.74
N THR A 55 -9.95 4.70 -3.14
CA THR A 55 -9.08 5.86 -2.93
C THR A 55 -8.46 6.31 -4.23
N LEU A 56 -8.49 7.62 -4.48
CA LEU A 56 -7.81 8.22 -5.60
C LEU A 56 -6.35 8.44 -5.26
N PHE A 57 -5.47 7.65 -5.88
CA PHE A 57 -4.03 7.81 -5.75
C PHE A 57 -3.51 8.76 -6.83
N HIS A 58 -3.02 9.93 -6.42
CA HIS A 58 -2.52 11.00 -7.31
C HIS A 58 -1.14 10.68 -7.92
N ARG A 59 -1.03 9.56 -8.65
CA ARG A 59 0.16 9.21 -9.42
C ARG A 59 -0.12 9.28 -10.92
N ARG A 60 0.73 10.02 -11.62
CA ARG A 60 0.64 10.25 -13.07
C ARG A 60 1.99 9.95 -13.70
N GLY A 61 1.98 9.44 -14.93
CA GLY A 61 3.21 9.23 -15.69
C GLY A 61 3.02 8.28 -16.86
N ARG A 62 3.98 8.29 -17.79
CA ARG A 62 3.94 7.46 -19.02
C ARG A 62 4.01 5.95 -18.77
N LYS A 63 4.28 5.53 -17.53
CA LYS A 63 4.36 4.11 -17.11
C LYS A 63 3.18 3.70 -16.21
N ILE A 64 2.19 4.57 -16.08
CA ILE A 64 1.02 4.33 -15.24
C ILE A 64 -0.15 4.02 -16.17
N GLU A 65 -0.42 2.73 -16.32
CA GLU A 65 -1.60 2.24 -17.04
C GLU A 65 -2.83 2.34 -16.16
N GLY A 66 -3.99 2.61 -16.78
CA GLY A 66 -5.28 2.70 -16.06
C GLY A 66 -5.53 4.02 -15.32
N ALA A 67 -4.68 5.03 -15.48
CA ALA A 67 -4.94 6.36 -14.91
C ALA A 67 -6.09 7.08 -15.63
N GLY A 68 -7.15 7.37 -14.89
CA GLY A 68 -8.38 8.00 -15.37
C GLY A 68 -8.76 9.23 -14.53
N VAL A 69 -9.89 9.85 -14.87
CA VAL A 69 -10.49 10.92 -14.06
C VAL A 69 -11.53 10.27 -13.14
N PHE A 70 -11.34 10.44 -11.84
CA PHE A 70 -12.19 9.85 -10.81
C PHE A 70 -12.58 10.91 -9.79
N ARG A 71 -13.64 10.65 -9.02
CA ARG A 71 -13.99 11.50 -7.90
C ARG A 71 -12.88 11.42 -6.84
N ASP A 72 -12.39 12.57 -6.40
CA ASP A 72 -11.50 12.67 -5.25
C ASP A 72 -12.37 12.83 -4.00
N ALA A 73 -12.66 11.71 -3.33
CA ALA A 73 -13.51 11.71 -2.13
C ALA A 73 -12.92 12.56 -1.00
N VAL A 74 -11.59 12.61 -0.87
CA VAL A 74 -10.89 13.37 0.19
C VAL A 74 -11.03 14.88 -0.01
N ARG A 75 -11.04 15.34 -1.27
CA ARG A 75 -11.23 16.76 -1.61
C ARG A 75 -12.70 17.16 -1.80
N SER A 76 -13.58 16.20 -1.99
CA SER A 76 -15.01 16.44 -2.12
C SER A 76 -15.64 16.74 -0.77
N SER A 77 -16.65 17.61 -0.76
CA SER A 77 -17.54 17.84 0.38
C SER A 77 -18.99 17.60 -0.03
N ALA A 78 -19.93 17.68 0.92
CA ALA A 78 -21.35 17.50 0.63
C ALA A 78 -21.89 18.46 -0.46
N ASN A 79 -21.30 19.65 -0.56
CA ASN A 79 -21.76 20.71 -1.47
C ASN A 79 -20.83 20.90 -2.68
N SER A 80 -19.73 20.15 -2.79
CA SER A 80 -18.78 20.28 -3.89
C SER A 80 -18.08 18.96 -4.18
N VAL A 81 -18.27 18.45 -5.40
CA VAL A 81 -17.62 17.23 -5.87
C VAL A 81 -16.40 17.60 -6.68
N VAL A 82 -15.24 17.11 -6.25
CA VAL A 82 -13.97 17.31 -6.95
C VAL A 82 -13.64 16.05 -7.73
N TYR A 83 -13.32 16.22 -9.00
CA TYR A 83 -12.74 15.16 -9.83
C TYR A 83 -11.28 15.45 -10.08
N ASP A 84 -10.44 14.43 -10.03
CA ASP A 84 -9.04 14.56 -10.38
C ASP A 84 -8.52 13.32 -11.11
N ARG A 85 -7.39 13.49 -11.80
CA ARG A 85 -6.77 12.40 -12.55
C ARG A 85 -5.79 11.62 -11.69
N GLY A 86 -5.95 10.29 -11.67
CA GLY A 86 -5.09 9.38 -10.91
C GLY A 86 -5.47 7.93 -11.13
N LEU A 87 -4.99 7.05 -10.25
CA LEU A 87 -5.44 5.66 -10.18
C LEU A 87 -6.56 5.56 -9.15
N ASN A 88 -7.70 4.97 -9.52
CA ASN A 88 -8.69 4.55 -8.55
C ASN A 88 -8.26 3.19 -7.99
N LEU A 89 -7.85 3.17 -6.72
CA LEU A 89 -7.42 1.97 -6.03
C LEU A 89 -8.52 1.50 -5.08
N LEU A 90 -8.83 0.22 -5.11
CA LEU A 90 -9.66 -0.43 -4.09
C LEU A 90 -8.76 -0.86 -2.93
N VAL A 91 -9.00 -0.30 -1.75
CA VAL A 91 -8.29 -0.64 -0.52
C VAL A 91 -9.14 -1.62 0.27
N LEU A 92 -8.60 -2.82 0.48
CA LEU A 92 -9.19 -3.83 1.35
C LEU A 92 -8.42 -3.86 2.68
N ALA A 93 -9.13 -3.75 3.80
CA ALA A 93 -8.55 -3.80 5.13
C ALA A 93 -9.21 -4.87 6.00
N LEU A 94 -8.40 -5.59 6.77
CA LEU A 94 -8.87 -6.49 7.82
C LEU A 94 -9.22 -5.68 9.07
N ARG A 95 -10.47 -5.76 9.54
CA ARG A 95 -10.86 -5.15 10.81
C ARG A 95 -10.39 -6.02 11.97
N VAL A 96 -9.49 -5.48 12.77
CA VAL A 96 -9.05 -6.08 14.04
C VAL A 96 -10.01 -5.65 15.16
N LYS A 97 -10.35 -6.57 16.06
CA LYS A 97 -11.20 -6.31 17.24
C LYS A 97 -10.38 -5.80 18.42
#